data_AF-A0A3D1CHS2-F1
#
_entry.id   AF-A0A3D1CHS2-F1
#
_cell.length_a   1.000
_cell.length_b   1.000
_cell.length_c   1.000
_cell.angle_alpha   90.00
_cell.angle_beta   90.00
_cell.angle_gamma   90.00
#
_symmetry.space_group_name_H-M   'P 1'
#
loop_
_entity.id
_entity.type
_entity.pdbx_description
1 polymer ?
#
loop_
_entity_poly.entity_id
_entity_poly.type
_entity_poly.pdbx_seq_one_letter_code
_entity_poly.pdbx_strand_id
1 'polypeptide(L)'
;MSIKNADLPAMPQSISQTLDSGYISSSDFVGGMGLSKREYFAGLAMQGCWWELTDAARPQHFAMAAESCVAMADALLAELEKQP
;
A
#
# COMPACT_ATOMS: atom_id res chain seq x y z
N MET A 1 1.12 -13.50 14.51
CA MET A 1 0.51 -13.06 13.23
C MET A 1 1.56 -13.23 12.15
N SER A 2 1.23 -13.89 11.04
CA SER A 2 2.15 -13.96 9.88
C SER A 2 2.00 -12.68 9.08
N ILE A 3 3.11 -12.04 8.73
CA ILE A 3 3.13 -10.88 7.83
C ILE A 3 2.70 -11.37 6.43
N LYS A 4 1.74 -10.70 5.79
CA LYS A 4 1.32 -11.02 4.42
C LYS A 4 2.15 -10.21 3.42
N ASN A 5 2.22 -10.66 2.17
CA ASN A 5 2.93 -9.93 1.11
C ASN A 5 2.43 -8.49 0.96
N ALA A 6 1.11 -8.30 1.10
CA ALA A 6 0.45 -7.00 1.07
C ALA A 6 0.98 -6.00 2.12
N ASP A 7 1.39 -6.52 3.28
CA ASP A 7 1.88 -5.73 4.43
C ASP A 7 3.39 -5.46 4.35
N LEU A 8 4.09 -6.04 3.36
CA LEU A 8 5.52 -5.78 3.14
C LEU A 8 5.72 -4.38 2.53
N PRO A 9 6.89 -3.76 2.75
CA PRO A 9 7.20 -2.46 2.18
C PRO A 9 7.19 -2.49 0.64
N ALA A 10 6.62 -1.45 0.03
CA ALA A 10 6.55 -1.32 -1.43
C ALA A 10 7.90 -1.04 -2.09
N MET A 11 8.85 -0.47 -1.33
CA MET A 11 10.20 -0.17 -1.79
C MET A 11 11.24 -0.87 -0.91
N PRO A 12 12.37 -1.31 -1.47
CA PRO A 12 13.48 -1.84 -0.69
C PRO A 12 13.92 -0.80 0.34
N GLN A 13 13.95 -1.18 1.62
CA GLN A 13 14.51 -0.31 2.65
C GLN A 13 16.01 -0.49 2.69
N SER A 14 16.74 0.60 2.45
CA SER A 14 18.19 0.64 2.63
C SER A 14 18.52 0.30 4.09
N ILE A 15 19.26 -0.77 4.32
CA ILE A 15 19.76 -1.21 5.65
C ILE A 15 20.41 -0.06 6.45
N SER A 16 20.93 0.95 5.76
CA SER A 16 21.52 2.15 6.35
C SER A 16 20.55 3.04 7.15
N GLN A 17 19.23 2.95 6.96
CA GLN A 17 18.27 3.80 7.67
C GLN A 17 17.80 3.22 9.01
N THR A 18 18.13 1.95 9.29
CA THR A 18 17.62 1.21 10.45
C THR A 18 18.68 0.96 11.54
N LEU A 19 19.94 1.35 11.32
CA LEU A 19 21.06 0.97 12.18
C LEU A 19 21.43 1.98 13.29
N ASP A 20 20.75 3.13 13.41
CA ASP A 20 21.09 4.16 14.42
C ASP A 20 20.31 4.02 15.75
N SER A 21 19.50 2.97 15.91
CA SER A 21 18.85 2.68 17.18
C SER A 21 18.85 1.17 17.44
N GLY A 22 19.70 0.73 18.36
CA GLY A 22 20.07 -0.68 18.61
C GLY A 22 18.99 -1.60 19.19
N TYR A 23 17.71 -1.42 18.83
CA TYR A 23 16.64 -2.36 19.14
C TYR A 23 15.69 -2.44 17.94
N ILE A 24 15.83 -3.48 17.12
CA ILE A 24 14.83 -3.80 16.09
C ILE A 24 13.72 -4.58 16.81
N SER A 25 12.65 -3.89 17.21
CA SER A 25 11.43 -4.57 17.62
C SER A 25 10.74 -5.12 16.36
N SER A 26 10.16 -6.32 16.44
CA SER A 26 9.33 -6.88 15.36
C SER A 26 8.13 -5.98 14.98
N SER A 27 7.79 -4.99 15.80
CA SER A 27 6.85 -3.90 15.48
C SER A 27 7.42 -2.85 14.50
N ASP A 28 8.74 -2.71 14.43
CA ASP A 28 9.41 -1.67 13.64
C ASP A 28 9.65 -2.13 12.19
N PHE A 29 9.60 -3.44 11.93
CA PHE A 29 9.63 -4.00 10.57
C PHE A 29 8.36 -3.65 9.76
N VAL A 30 7.25 -3.38 10.46
CA VAL A 30 6.00 -2.87 9.88
C VAL A 30 5.92 -1.33 9.99
N GLY A 31 6.81 -0.70 10.78
CA GLY A 31 6.84 0.74 11.06
C GLY A 31 7.91 1.53 10.32
N GLY A 32 8.63 0.93 9.38
CA GLY A 32 9.67 1.61 8.61
C GLY A 32 9.08 2.60 7.61
N MET A 33 9.05 3.89 7.97
CA MET A 33 8.89 5.12 7.16
C MET A 33 8.50 4.98 5.66
N GLY A 34 7.45 4.24 5.29
CA GLY A 34 7.11 3.98 3.90
C GLY A 34 5.77 3.28 3.73
N LEU A 35 5.26 3.29 2.50
CA LEU A 35 4.00 2.64 2.16
C LEU A 35 4.17 1.13 2.06
N SER A 36 3.20 0.38 2.57
CA SER A 36 3.03 -1.03 2.24
C SER A 36 2.74 -1.21 0.74
N LYS A 37 2.97 -2.41 0.20
CA LYS A 37 2.66 -2.72 -1.21
C LYS A 37 1.20 -2.42 -1.53
N ARG A 38 0.29 -2.75 -0.63
CA ARG A 38 -1.14 -2.47 -0.78
C ARG A 38 -1.42 -0.98 -0.89
N GLU A 39 -0.88 -0.18 0.03
CA GLU A 39 -1.07 1.28 0.03
C GLU A 39 -0.45 1.93 -1.20
N TYR A 40 0.73 1.47 -1.62
CA TYR A 40 1.39 1.97 -2.81
C TYR A 40 0.57 1.71 -4.08
N PHE A 41 0.10 0.47 -4.29
CA PHE A 41 -0.72 0.13 -5.45
C PHE A 41 -2.09 0.81 -5.42
N ALA A 42 -2.72 0.90 -4.25
CA ALA A 42 -3.98 1.64 -4.11
C ALA A 42 -3.80 3.12 -4.45
N GLY A 43 -2.69 3.74 -4.01
CA GLY A 43 -2.34 5.11 -4.35
C GLY A 43 -2.13 5.33 -5.85
N LEU A 44 -1.47 4.39 -6.53
CA LEU A 44 -1.30 4.43 -7.99
C LEU A 44 -2.64 4.31 -8.73
N ALA A 45 -3.51 3.38 -8.30
CA ALA A 45 -4.84 3.25 -8.88
C ALA A 45 -5.68 4.53 -8.71
N MET A 46 -5.57 5.16 -7.54
CA MET A 46 -6.30 6.39 -7.23
C MET A 46 -5.88 7.58 -8.10
N GLN A 47 -4.64 7.63 -8.59
CA GLN A 47 -4.19 8.67 -9.54
C GLN A 47 -5.01 8.67 -10.83
N GLY A 48 -5.43 7.49 -11.31
CA GLY A 48 -6.30 7.37 -12.49
C GLY A 48 -7.75 7.79 -12.19
N CYS A 49 -8.28 7.36 -11.04
CA CYS A 49 -9.67 7.67 -10.67
C CYS A 49 -9.92 9.15 -10.37
N TRP A 50 -8.91 9.89 -9.85
CA TRP A 50 -9.09 11.30 -9.49
C TRP A 50 -9.48 12.17 -10.70
N TRP A 51 -9.04 11.79 -11.90
CA TRP A 51 -9.42 12.48 -13.14
C TRP A 51 -10.91 12.33 -13.50
N GLU A 52 -11.52 11.18 -13.16
CA GLU A 52 -12.91 10.85 -13.52
C GLU A 52 -13.92 11.13 -12.41
N LEU A 53 -13.47 11.31 -11.16
CA LEU A 53 -14.34 11.64 -10.01
C LEU A 53 -14.86 13.09 -10.01
N THR A 54 -14.79 13.76 -11.15
CA THR A 54 -15.11 15.18 -11.36
C THR A 54 -16.60 15.49 -11.33
N ASP A 55 -17.49 14.51 -11.12
CA ASP A 55 -18.90 14.80 -10.87
C ASP A 55 -19.11 15.37 -9.44
N ALA A 56 -18.83 16.67 -9.34
CA ALA A 56 -19.14 17.58 -8.25
C ALA A 56 -18.47 17.30 -6.87
N ALA A 57 -17.36 16.54 -6.82
CA ALA A 57 -16.59 16.32 -5.60
C ALA A 57 -17.46 15.80 -4.42
N ARG A 58 -18.45 14.95 -4.72
CA ARG A 58 -19.38 14.45 -3.71
C ARG A 58 -18.72 13.39 -2.82
N PRO A 59 -18.91 13.41 -1.48
CA PRO A 59 -18.26 12.48 -0.56
C PRO A 59 -18.40 11.00 -0.91
N GLN A 60 -19.57 10.58 -1.38
CA GLN A 60 -19.82 9.19 -1.76
C GLN A 60 -18.93 8.69 -2.92
N HIS A 61 -18.53 9.58 -3.83
CA HIS A 61 -17.67 9.21 -4.95
C HIS A 61 -16.24 8.93 -4.47
N PHE A 62 -15.76 9.68 -3.48
CA PHE A 62 -14.44 9.43 -2.86
C PHE A 62 -14.40 8.09 -2.14
N ALA A 63 -15.45 7.74 -1.40
CA ALA A 63 -15.55 6.45 -0.72
C ALA A 63 -15.53 5.29 -1.72
N MET A 64 -16.38 5.36 -2.75
CA MET A 64 -16.45 4.34 -3.80
C MET A 64 -15.12 4.18 -4.55
N ALA A 65 -14.44 5.30 -4.84
CA ALA A 65 -13.13 5.26 -5.48
C ALA A 65 -12.06 4.62 -4.59
N ALA A 66 -12.01 5.00 -3.31
CA ALA A 66 -11.06 4.43 -2.35
C ALA A 66 -11.26 2.91 -2.22
N GLU A 67 -12.50 2.46 -2.04
CA GLU A 67 -12.85 1.03 -1.99
C GLU A 67 -12.42 0.29 -3.25
N SER A 68 -12.69 0.87 -4.42
CA SER A 68 -12.32 0.27 -5.71
C SER A 68 -10.80 0.20 -5.89
N CYS A 69 -10.07 1.23 -5.49
CA CYS A 69 -8.60 1.27 -5.56
C CYS A 69 -7.95 0.21 -4.67
N VAL A 70 -8.47 0.05 -3.46
CA VAL A 70 -8.02 -0.99 -2.53
C VAL A 70 -8.32 -2.39 -3.09
N ALA A 71 -9.52 -2.60 -3.63
CA ALA A 71 -9.87 -3.89 -4.24
C ALA A 71 -8.99 -4.23 -5.46
N MET A 72 -8.64 -3.25 -6.28
CA MET A 72 -7.69 -3.43 -7.39
C MET A 72 -6.29 -3.79 -6.88
N ALA A 73 -5.81 -3.12 -5.83
CA ALA A 73 -4.52 -3.44 -5.22
C ALA A 73 -4.49 -4.88 -4.66
N ASP A 74 -5.54 -5.28 -3.95
CA ASP A 74 -5.68 -6.63 -3.41
C ASP A 74 -5.72 -7.70 -4.52
N ALA A 75 -6.46 -7.44 -5.60
CA ALA A 75 -6.53 -8.33 -6.76
C ALA A 75 -5.17 -8.47 -7.48
N LEU A 76 -4.44 -7.37 -7.66
CA LEU A 76 -3.10 -7.38 -8.25
C LEU A 76 -2.12 -8.17 -7.40
N LEU A 77 -2.11 -7.93 -6.08
CA LEU A 77 -1.24 -8.65 -5.15
C LEU A 77 -1.51 -10.16 -5.16
N ALA A 78 -2.79 -10.55 -5.16
CA ALA A 78 -3.18 -11.95 -5.25
C ALA A 78 -2.76 -12.60 -6.58
N GLU A 79 -2.75 -11.83 -7.68
CA GLU A 79 -2.23 -12.32 -8.97
C GLU A 79 -0.71 -12.51 -8.94
N LEU A 80 0.03 -11.53 -8.39
CA LEU A 80 1.49 -11.59 -8.30
C LEU A 80 1.98 -12.70 -7.36
N GLU A 81 1.23 -13.01 -6.31
CA GLU A 81 1.52 -14.15 -5.41
C GLU A 81 1.43 -15.52 -6.10
N LYS A 82 0.77 -15.61 -7.27
CA LYS A 82 0.75 -16.85 -8.07
C LYS A 82 2.05 -17.09 -8.81
N GLN A 83 2.86 -16.05 -9.01
CA GLN A 83 4.13 -16.18 -9.73
C GLN A 83 5.24 -16.61 -8.75
N PRO A 84 6.05 -17.61 -9.12
CA PRO A 84 7.11 -18.17 -8.27
C PRO A 84 8.32 -17.24 -8.11
#